data_AF-A0A7J3I1P2-F1
#
_entry.id   AF-A0A7J3I1P2-F1
#
_cell.length_a   1.000
_cell.length_b   1.000
_cell.length_c   1.000
_cell.angle_alpha   90.00
_cell.angle_beta   90.00
_cell.angle_gamma   90.00
#
_symmetry.space_group_name_H-M   'P 1'
#
loop_
_entity.id
_entity.type
_entity.pdbx_description
1 polymer ?
#
loop_
_entity_poly.entity_id
_entity_poly.type
_entity_poly.pdbx_seq_one_letter_code
_entity_poly.pdbx_strand_id
1 'polypeptide(L)' 'AKQRISVRISELINLLDLDYIEKLILSLLVIKGGARLEEISEELDLREKHVEKCLERLKERGLIEEQNGFYSVVS' A
#
# COMPACT_ATOMS: atom_id res chain seq x y z
N ALA A 1 19.82 11.05 1.02
CA ALA A 1 18.94 10.79 2.20
C ALA A 1 17.68 10.01 1.82
N LYS A 2 16.83 10.50 0.90
CA LYS A 2 15.56 9.85 0.51
C LYS A 2 15.69 8.39 0.03
N GLN A 3 16.66 8.08 -0.84
CA GLN A 3 16.89 6.69 -1.32
C GLN A 3 17.21 5.70 -0.19
N ARG A 4 17.99 6.11 0.81
CA ARG A 4 18.38 5.23 1.93
C ARG A 4 17.20 4.91 2.86
N ILE A 5 16.23 5.82 2.96
CA ILE A 5 14.99 5.62 3.73
C ILE A 5 14.07 4.66 2.99
N SER A 6 13.91 4.84 1.67
CA SER A 6 13.09 3.95 0.83
C SER A 6 13.54 2.49 0.90
N VAL A 7 14.85 2.21 0.86
CA VAL A 7 15.38 0.83 0.97
C VAL A 7 15.00 0.17 2.30
N ARG A 8 15.16 0.88 3.43
CA ARG A 8 14.86 0.33 4.77
C ARG A 8 13.36 0.07 4.95
N ILE A 9 12.51 0.89 4.35
CA ILE A 9 11.06 0.69 4.37
C ILE A 9 10.69 -0.57 3.59
N SER A 10 11.26 -0.76 2.39
CA SER A 10 11.04 -1.98 1.60
C SER A 10 11.49 -3.24 2.35
N GLU A 11 12.62 -3.20 3.06
CA GLU A 11 13.08 -4.31 3.90
C GLU A 11 12.07 -4.63 5.01
N LEU A 12 11.54 -3.62 5.70
CA LEU A 12 10.54 -3.83 6.75
C LEU A 12 9.22 -4.39 6.19
N ILE A 13 8.75 -3.89 5.04
CA ILE A 13 7.55 -4.42 4.37
C ILE A 13 7.76 -5.89 3.96
N ASN A 14 8.98 -6.26 3.54
CA ASN A 14 9.28 -7.63 3.17
C ASN A 14 9.20 -8.62 4.34
N LEU A 15 9.40 -8.16 5.58
CA LEU A 15 9.26 -8.97 6.80
C LEU A 15 7.79 -9.22 7.18
N LEU A 16 6.85 -8.46 6.63
CA LEU A 16 5.42 -8.67 6.88
C LEU A 16 4.96 -9.95 6.17
N ASP A 17 4.12 -10.72 6.85
CA ASP A 17 3.44 -11.89 6.29
C ASP A 17 2.25 -11.45 5.42
N LEU A 18 2.59 -10.78 4.33
CA LEU A 18 1.69 -10.24 3.32
C LEU A 18 1.97 -10.91 1.98
N ASP A 19 0.94 -11.04 1.16
CA ASP A 19 1.11 -11.45 -0.23
C ASP A 19 1.89 -10.39 -1.03
N TYR A 20 2.38 -10.78 -2.21
CA TYR A 20 3.20 -9.90 -3.04
C TYR A 20 2.47 -8.61 -3.45
N ILE A 21 1.16 -8.69 -3.73
CA ILE A 21 0.36 -7.54 -4.18
C ILE A 21 0.09 -6.59 -3.01
N GLU A 22 -0.23 -7.14 -1.84
CA GLU A 22 -0.37 -6.39 -0.59
C GLU A 22 0.92 -5.61 -0.27
N LYS A 23 2.09 -6.23 -0.46
CA LYS A 23 3.40 -5.55 -0.28
C LYS A 23 3.64 -4.43 -1.29
N LEU A 24 3.24 -4.61 -2.55
CA LEU A 24 3.34 -3.57 -3.58
C LEU A 24 2.45 -2.38 -3.26
N ILE A 25 1.19 -2.63 -2.91
CA ILE A 25 0.23 -1.59 -2.52
C ILE A 25 0.75 -0.82 -1.31
N LEU A 26 1.19 -1.52 -0.26
CA LEU A 26 1.72 -0.88 0.93
C LEU A 26 2.96 -0.03 0.62
N SER A 27 3.88 -0.54 -0.21
CA SER A 27 5.07 0.21 -0.65
C SER A 27 4.70 1.47 -1.40
N LEU A 28 3.72 1.38 -2.31
CA LEU A 28 3.22 2.52 -3.08
C LEU A 28 2.64 3.60 -2.16
N LEU A 29 1.79 3.20 -1.21
CA LEU A 29 1.17 4.12 -0.26
C LEU A 29 2.23 4.81 0.62
N VAL A 30 3.27 4.12 1.05
CA VAL A 30 4.38 4.75 1.81
C VAL A 30 5.15 5.75 0.94
N ILE A 31 5.42 5.42 -0.33
CA ILE A 31 6.19 6.28 -1.23
C ILE A 31 5.41 7.56 -1.56
N LYS A 32 4.10 7.43 -1.80
CA LYS A 32 3.22 8.56 -2.18
C LYS A 32 2.67 9.33 -0.99
N GLY A 33 2.61 8.73 0.19
CA GLY A 33 1.86 9.25 1.35
C GLY A 33 0.36 8.94 1.30
N GLY A 34 -0.11 8.29 0.25
CA GLY A 34 -1.48 7.83 0.07
C GLY A 34 -1.94 7.89 -1.39
N ALA A 35 -3.07 7.26 -1.70
CA ALA A 35 -3.65 7.21 -3.05
C ALA A 35 -5.12 6.77 -3.02
N ARG A 36 -5.87 7.07 -4.08
CA ARG A 36 -7.20 6.52 -4.36
C ARG A 36 -7.12 5.14 -5.00
N LEU A 37 -8.21 4.38 -4.96
CA LEU A 37 -8.29 3.04 -5.57
C LEU A 37 -7.89 3.06 -7.05
N GLU A 38 -8.44 3.99 -7.82
CA GLU A 38 -8.16 4.15 -9.26
C GLU A 38 -6.67 4.38 -9.52
N GLU A 39 -6.03 5.25 -8.73
CA GLU A 39 -4.61 5.59 -8.85
C GLU A 39 -3.71 4.38 -8.56
N ILE A 40 -4.05 3.59 -7.53
CA ILE A 40 -3.30 2.36 -7.19
C ILE A 40 -3.47 1.32 -8.29
N SER A 41 -4.69 1.20 -8.82
CA SER A 41 -5.01 0.27 -9.91
C SER A 41 -4.21 0.59 -11.16
N GLU A 42 -4.16 1.85 -11.55
CA GLU A 42 -3.43 2.33 -12.73
C GLU A 42 -1.92 2.15 -12.56
N GLU A 43 -1.35 2.53 -11.41
CA GLU A 43 0.11 2.46 -11.20
C GLU A 43 0.66 1.05 -11.08
N LEU A 44 -0.13 0.12 -10.54
CA LEU A 44 0.29 -1.27 -10.39
C LEU A 44 -0.14 -2.15 -11.57
N ASP A 45 -0.85 -1.59 -12.56
CA ASP A 45 -1.46 -2.33 -13.68
C ASP A 45 -2.30 -3.52 -13.18
N LEU A 46 -3.14 -3.24 -12.18
CA LEU A 46 -4.02 -4.22 -11.55
C LEU A 46 -5.48 -3.89 -11.85
N ARG A 47 -6.37 -4.87 -11.68
CA ARG A 47 -7.81 -4.61 -11.71
C ARG A 47 -8.25 -4.03 -10.37
N GLU A 48 -9.07 -2.98 -10.40
CA GLU A 48 -9.58 -2.31 -9.19
C GLU A 48 -10.17 -3.29 -8.16
N LYS A 49 -11.01 -4.24 -8.62
CA LYS A 49 -11.59 -5.28 -7.74
C LYS A 49 -10.54 -6.11 -6.98
N HIS A 50 -9.37 -6.32 -7.58
CA HIS A 50 -8.28 -7.04 -6.91
C HIS A 50 -7.56 -6.15 -5.90
N VAL A 51 -7.34 -4.88 -6.27
CA VAL A 51 -6.75 -3.87 -5.39
C VAL A 51 -7.63 -3.63 -4.17
N GLU A 52 -8.93 -3.44 -4.38
CA GLU A 52 -9.95 -3.27 -3.34
C GLU A 52 -9.89 -4.39 -2.30
N LYS A 53 -9.88 -5.65 -2.74
CA LYS A 53 -9.72 -6.81 -1.83
C LYS A 53 -8.40 -6.81 -1.04
N CYS A 54 -7.33 -6.28 -1.62
CA CYS A 54 -6.05 -6.18 -0.91
C CYS A 54 -6.10 -5.03 0.10
N LEU A 55 -6.69 -3.90 -0.27
CA LEU A 55 -6.90 -2.76 0.62
C LEU A 55 -7.79 -3.13 1.81
N GLU A 56 -8.87 -3.88 1.60
CA GLU A 56 -9.71 -4.43 2.67
C GLU A 56 -8.88 -5.26 3.65
N ARG A 57 -8.09 -6.22 3.16
CA ARG A 57 -7.22 -7.06 3.99
C ARG A 57 -6.16 -6.26 4.75
N LEU A 58 -5.54 -5.27 4.10
CA LEU A 58 -4.55 -4.38 4.74
C LEU A 58 -5.19 -3.51 5.83
N LYS A 59 -6.42 -3.03 5.59
CA LYS A 59 -7.22 -2.24 6.53
C LYS A 59 -7.67 -3.06 7.73
N GLU A 60 -8.13 -4.30 7.51
CA GLU A 60 -8.46 -5.25 8.59
C GLU A 60 -7.26 -5.56 9.49
N ARG A 61 -6.05 -5.57 8.93
CA ARG A 61 -4.79 -5.74 9.67
C ARG A 61 -4.31 -4.45 10.37
N GLY A 62 -5.01 -3.33 10.19
CA GLY A 62 -4.63 -2.03 10.76
C GLY A 62 -3.36 -1.45 10.17
N LEU A 63 -2.95 -1.85 8.97
CA LEU A 63 -1.75 -1.34 8.31
C LEU A 63 -2.04 -0.06 7.52
N ILE A 64 -3.28 0.10 7.05
CA ILE A 64 -3.73 1.27 6.32
C ILE A 64 -5.05 1.78 6.89
N GLU A 65 -5.33 3.04 6.67
CA GLU A 65 -6.61 3.69 6.91
C GLU A 65 -7.19 4.23 5.61
N GLU A 66 -8.50 4.49 5.61
CA GLU A 66 -9.23 5.05 4.48
C GLU A 66 -10.06 6.24 4.95
N GLN A 67 -9.89 7.40 4.29
CA GLN A 67 -10.68 8.60 4.55
C GLN A 67 -11.17 9.18 3.23
N ASN A 68 -12.50 9.23 3.02
CA ASN A 68 -13.11 9.76 1.78
C ASN A 68 -12.58 9.12 0.48
N GLY A 69 -12.33 7.80 0.50
CA GLY A 69 -11.78 7.04 -0.63
C GLY A 69 -10.28 7.27 -0.87
N PHE A 70 -9.59 7.93 0.06
CA PHE A 70 -8.13 8.09 0.05
C PHE A 70 -7.52 7.14 1.07
N TYR A 71 -6.61 6.27 0.60
CA TYR A 71 -5.93 5.27 1.41
C TYR A 71 -4.55 5.77 1.81
N SER A 72 -4.14 5.56 3.07
CA SER A 72 -2.82 5.91 3.60
C SER A 72 -2.36 4.89 4.64
N VAL A 73 -1.05 4.80 4.86
CA VAL A 73 -0.50 3.95 5.95
C VAL A 73 -0.81 4.60 7.29
N VAL A 74 -1.23 3.79 8.27
CA VAL A 74 -1.51 4.28 9.64
C VAL A 74 -0.25 4.91 10.22
N SER A 75 -0.41 6.10 10.82
CA SER A 75 0.67 6.90 11.42
C SER A 75 0.64 6.95 12.94
#